data_AF-A0A7S0U0R2-F1
#
_entry.id   AF-A0A7S0U0R2-F1
#
_cell.length_a   1.000
_cell.length_b   1.000
_cell.length_c   1.000
_cell.angle_alpha   90.00
_cell.angle_beta   90.00
_cell.angle_gamma   90.00
#
_symmetry.space_group_name_H-M   'P 1'
#
loop_
_entity.id
_entity.type
_entity.pdbx_description
1 polymer ?
#
loop_
_entity_poly.entity_id
_entity_poly.type
_entity_poly.pdbx_seq_one_letter_code
_entity_poly.pdbx_strand_id
1 'polypeptide(L)'
;MPFEFEYMKIDDCKQTWQAIRDMNVRGAPAIAIAAALGLAVECGSQKGKLADAEAAKKYILEQLEYLKTSRPTAVNLFNDCARLAEFTKGLSGTADEVLAGYVAEAEKMLESDIADNKAIGKHGGEAVLAKAVGKSKVKVLTHCNTGSLATARYGTALGVIRHLHESGKLE
;
A
#
# COMPACT_ATOMS: atom_id res chain seq x y z
N MET A 1 -2.98 -17.40 8.55
CA MET A 1 -3.69 -16.94 9.77
C MET A 1 -5.14 -17.44 9.78
N PRO A 2 -5.75 -17.68 10.97
CA PRO A 2 -5.17 -17.40 12.27
C PRO A 2 -4.29 -18.52 12.82
N PHE A 3 -4.42 -19.76 12.33
CA PHE A 3 -3.72 -20.92 12.91
C PHE A 3 -2.26 -21.03 12.50
N GLU A 4 -1.93 -20.58 11.28
CA GLU A 4 -0.57 -20.62 10.73
C GLU A 4 -0.10 -19.23 10.32
N PHE A 5 1.20 -18.98 10.42
CA PHE A 5 1.83 -17.72 10.06
C PHE A 5 3.09 -17.99 9.24
N GLU A 6 3.05 -17.59 7.97
CA GLU A 6 4.13 -17.81 7.01
C GLU A 6 4.35 -16.56 6.17
N TYR A 7 5.59 -16.32 5.78
CA TYR A 7 5.96 -15.26 4.83
C TYR A 7 6.16 -15.85 3.44
N MET A 8 5.62 -15.17 2.43
CA MET A 8 5.89 -15.45 1.03
C MET A 8 6.96 -14.48 0.53
N LYS A 9 8.06 -15.01 0.00
CA LYS A 9 9.06 -14.21 -0.70
C LYS A 9 8.53 -13.79 -2.07
N ILE A 10 8.72 -12.53 -2.44
CA ILE A 10 8.30 -11.94 -3.70
C ILE A 10 9.52 -11.32 -4.36
N ASP A 11 9.88 -11.85 -5.53
CA ASP A 11 11.10 -11.49 -6.27
C ASP A 11 10.80 -10.69 -7.56
N ASP A 12 9.55 -10.70 -8.04
CA ASP A 12 9.14 -10.03 -9.28
C ASP A 12 7.63 -9.69 -9.31
N CYS A 13 7.23 -8.89 -10.31
CA CYS A 13 5.85 -8.47 -10.55
C CYS A 13 4.93 -9.65 -10.86
N LYS A 14 5.43 -10.75 -11.42
CA LYS A 14 4.60 -11.93 -11.69
C LYS A 14 4.16 -12.57 -10.37
N GLN A 15 5.07 -12.73 -9.42
CA GLN A 15 4.78 -13.21 -8.07
C GLN A 15 3.90 -12.21 -7.31
N THR A 16 4.17 -10.91 -7.41
CA THR A 16 3.31 -9.87 -6.82
C THR A 16 1.88 -9.95 -7.35
N TRP A 17 1.73 -10.00 -8.67
CA TRP A 17 0.45 -10.13 -9.34
C TRP A 17 -0.31 -11.37 -8.87
N GLN A 18 0.39 -12.51 -8.76
CA GLN A 18 -0.20 -13.76 -8.29
C GLN A 18 -0.62 -13.64 -6.81
N ALA A 19 0.22 -13.05 -5.96
CA ALA A 19 -0.11 -12.83 -4.55
C ALA A 19 -1.34 -11.93 -4.35
N ILE A 20 -1.52 -10.92 -5.20
CA ILE A 20 -2.71 -10.06 -5.20
C ILE A 20 -3.93 -10.82 -5.71
N ARG A 21 -3.80 -11.55 -6.83
CA ARG A 21 -4.89 -12.33 -7.45
C ARG A 21 -5.41 -13.43 -6.52
N ASP A 22 -4.51 -14.19 -5.93
CA ASP A 22 -4.81 -15.33 -5.05
C ASP A 22 -5.19 -14.88 -3.63
N MET A 23 -5.28 -13.56 -3.41
CA MET A 23 -5.64 -12.93 -2.13
C MET A 23 -4.69 -13.25 -0.96
N ASN A 24 -3.45 -13.67 -1.26
CA ASN A 24 -2.36 -13.71 -0.28
C ASN A 24 -2.08 -12.30 0.26
N VAL A 25 -2.19 -11.29 -0.61
CA VAL A 25 -2.29 -9.87 -0.24
C VAL A 25 -3.70 -9.37 -0.53
N ARG A 26 -4.35 -8.79 0.48
CA ARG A 26 -5.71 -8.24 0.36
C ARG A 26 -5.93 -7.06 1.29
N GLY A 27 -6.88 -6.21 0.94
CA GLY A 27 -7.07 -4.90 1.55
C GLY A 27 -6.63 -3.83 0.55
N ALA A 28 -7.47 -2.82 0.32
CA ALA A 28 -7.26 -1.88 -0.78
C ALA A 28 -5.89 -1.18 -0.71
N PRO A 29 -5.44 -0.65 0.47
CA PRO A 29 -4.09 -0.08 0.57
C PRO A 29 -2.98 -1.13 0.45
N ALA A 30 -3.10 -2.29 1.11
CA ALA A 30 -2.07 -3.35 1.03
C ALA A 30 -1.84 -3.85 -0.41
N ILE A 31 -2.90 -3.94 -1.23
CA ILE A 31 -2.79 -4.33 -2.64
C ILE A 31 -1.98 -3.31 -3.43
N ALA A 32 -2.27 -2.02 -3.28
CA ALA A 32 -1.56 -0.95 -3.99
C ALA A 32 -0.08 -0.88 -3.58
N ILE A 33 0.20 -0.97 -2.28
CA ILE A 33 1.57 -0.96 -1.74
C ILE A 33 2.35 -2.19 -2.21
N ALA A 34 1.73 -3.38 -2.19
CA ALA A 34 2.40 -4.59 -2.67
C ALA A 34 2.72 -4.49 -4.17
N ALA A 35 1.83 -3.94 -4.99
CA ALA A 35 2.10 -3.69 -6.40
C ALA A 35 3.28 -2.72 -6.60
N ALA A 36 3.29 -1.60 -5.87
CA ALA A 36 4.35 -0.60 -5.96
C ALA A 36 5.73 -1.19 -5.57
N LEU A 37 5.79 -1.86 -4.41
CA LEU A 37 7.03 -2.44 -3.88
C LEU A 37 7.48 -3.69 -4.65
N GLY A 38 6.55 -4.49 -5.16
CA GLY A 38 6.86 -5.64 -6.00
C GLY A 38 7.62 -5.24 -7.26
N LEU A 39 7.17 -4.18 -7.93
CA LEU A 39 7.91 -3.58 -9.05
C LEU A 39 9.21 -2.92 -8.58
N ALA A 40 9.27 -2.34 -7.39
CA ALA A 40 10.51 -1.77 -6.87
C ALA A 40 11.61 -2.85 -6.67
N VAL A 41 11.24 -4.04 -6.17
CA VAL A 41 12.14 -5.19 -6.08
C VAL A 41 12.63 -5.59 -7.48
N GLU A 42 11.72 -5.67 -8.46
CA GLU A 42 12.08 -6.04 -9.82
C GLU A 42 12.98 -5.00 -10.50
N CYS A 43 12.77 -3.70 -10.25
CA CYS A 43 13.64 -2.62 -10.72
C CYS A 43 15.10 -2.84 -10.26
N GLY A 44 15.30 -3.34 -9.03
CA GLY A 44 16.63 -3.71 -8.54
C GLY A 44 17.32 -4.77 -9.41
N SER A 45 16.55 -5.69 -9.98
CA SER A 45 17.07 -6.72 -10.90
C SER A 45 17.36 -6.19 -12.32
N GLN A 46 16.85 -5.01 -12.68
CA GLN A 46 17.02 -4.39 -14.01
C GLN A 46 18.20 -3.42 -14.12
N LYS A 47 18.91 -3.18 -13.01
CA LYS A 47 20.07 -2.29 -12.97
C LYS A 47 21.13 -2.69 -14.00
N GLY A 48 21.57 -1.74 -14.82
CA GLY A 48 22.55 -1.95 -15.89
C GLY A 48 22.08 -2.81 -17.07
N LYS A 49 20.80 -3.20 -17.14
CA LYS A 49 20.23 -4.01 -18.24
C LYS A 49 19.48 -3.18 -19.28
N LEU A 50 19.00 -2.00 -18.89
CA LEU A 50 18.19 -1.13 -19.75
C LEU A 50 19.07 -0.07 -20.41
N ALA A 51 18.80 0.21 -21.69
CA ALA A 51 19.67 1.03 -22.53
C ALA A 51 19.72 2.51 -22.09
N ASP A 52 18.55 3.08 -21.75
CA ASP A 52 18.39 4.50 -21.45
C ASP A 52 17.17 4.75 -20.53
N ALA A 53 16.95 6.02 -20.19
CA ALA A 53 15.83 6.43 -19.35
C ALA A 53 14.46 6.11 -19.97
N GLU A 54 14.30 6.20 -21.29
CA GLU A 54 13.01 5.93 -21.93
C GLU A 54 12.69 4.43 -21.91
N ALA A 55 13.69 3.57 -22.08
CA ALA A 55 13.57 2.13 -21.88
C ALA A 55 13.16 1.79 -20.43
N ALA A 56 13.76 2.45 -19.43
CA ALA A 56 13.41 2.29 -18.02
C ALA A 56 11.98 2.74 -17.71
N LYS A 57 11.57 3.92 -18.19
CA LYS A 57 10.20 4.41 -18.05
C LYS A 57 9.19 3.45 -18.68
N LYS A 58 9.45 3.05 -19.93
CA LYS A 58 8.59 2.11 -20.65
C LYS A 58 8.42 0.80 -19.88
N TYR A 59 9.52 0.24 -19.36
CA TYR A 59 9.50 -0.97 -18.55
C TYR A 59 8.59 -0.83 -17.32
N ILE A 60 8.80 0.23 -16.53
CA ILE A 60 7.99 0.50 -15.33
C ILE A 60 6.51 0.66 -15.70
N LEU A 61 6.19 1.42 -16.75
CA LEU A 61 4.82 1.65 -17.19
C LEU A 61 4.15 0.34 -17.61
N GLU A 62 4.83 -0.52 -18.37
CA GLU A 62 4.31 -1.84 -18.78
C GLU A 62 4.03 -2.74 -17.56
N GLN A 63 4.92 -2.75 -16.56
CA GLN A 63 4.71 -3.53 -15.34
C GLN A 63 3.56 -3.00 -14.49
N LEU A 64 3.38 -1.68 -14.40
CA LEU A 64 2.22 -1.08 -13.73
C LEU A 64 0.90 -1.46 -14.42
N GLU A 65 0.87 -1.45 -15.76
CA GLU A 65 -0.29 -1.93 -16.53
C GLU A 65 -0.58 -3.41 -16.26
N TYR A 66 0.46 -4.25 -16.24
CA TYR A 66 0.34 -5.67 -15.93
C TYR A 66 -0.22 -5.90 -14.52
N LEU A 67 0.33 -5.24 -13.49
CA LEU A 67 -0.10 -5.36 -12.10
C LEU A 67 -1.58 -5.02 -11.90
N LYS A 68 -2.11 -4.01 -12.60
CA LYS A 68 -3.54 -3.64 -12.56
C LYS A 68 -4.48 -4.76 -12.99
N THR A 69 -4.01 -5.70 -13.81
CA THR A 69 -4.83 -6.84 -14.27
C THR A 69 -5.06 -7.90 -13.20
N SER A 70 -4.36 -7.83 -12.06
CA SER A 70 -4.47 -8.81 -10.97
C SER A 70 -5.88 -8.85 -10.36
N ARG A 71 -6.50 -7.67 -10.19
CA ARG A 71 -7.85 -7.51 -9.63
C ARG A 71 -8.56 -6.29 -10.23
N PRO A 72 -9.41 -6.47 -11.27
CA PRO A 72 -9.95 -5.38 -12.09
C PRO A 72 -10.93 -4.43 -11.38
N THR A 73 -11.36 -4.75 -10.15
CA THR A 73 -12.25 -3.91 -9.34
C THR A 73 -11.53 -3.14 -8.22
N ALA A 74 -10.21 -3.30 -8.07
CA ALA A 74 -9.43 -2.66 -7.02
C ALA A 74 -9.10 -1.20 -7.37
N VAL A 75 -10.07 -0.29 -7.23
CA VAL A 75 -9.93 1.13 -7.61
C VAL A 75 -8.67 1.80 -7.05
N ASN A 76 -8.30 1.51 -5.79
CA ASN A 76 -7.05 2.02 -5.20
C ASN A 76 -5.80 1.61 -6.01
N LEU A 77 -5.71 0.34 -6.43
CA LEU A 77 -4.60 -0.12 -7.27
C LEU A 77 -4.52 0.68 -8.57
N PHE A 78 -5.65 0.92 -9.24
CA PHE A 78 -5.67 1.73 -10.46
C PHE A 78 -5.18 3.15 -10.24
N ASN A 79 -5.66 3.81 -9.18
CA ASN A 79 -5.29 5.19 -8.86
C ASN A 79 -3.80 5.32 -8.50
N ASP A 80 -3.29 4.41 -7.66
CA ASP A 80 -1.91 4.43 -7.21
C ASP A 80 -0.94 4.07 -8.35
N CYS A 81 -1.27 3.07 -9.19
CA CYS A 81 -0.50 2.79 -10.40
C CYS A 81 -0.51 3.97 -11.38
N ALA A 82 -1.64 4.68 -11.55
CA ALA A 82 -1.69 5.87 -12.40
C ALA A 82 -0.81 7.01 -11.85
N ARG A 83 -0.79 7.21 -10.52
CA ARG A 83 0.08 8.19 -9.86
C ARG A 83 1.56 7.86 -10.07
N LEU A 84 1.94 6.60 -9.88
CA LEU A 84 3.31 6.13 -10.09
C LEU A 84 3.72 6.21 -11.56
N ALA A 85 2.81 5.91 -12.48
CA ALA A 85 3.04 6.06 -13.91
C ALA A 85 3.34 7.52 -14.27
N GLU A 86 2.56 8.46 -13.75
CA GLU A 86 2.77 9.89 -14.01
C GLU A 86 4.07 10.40 -13.38
N PHE A 87 4.38 10.00 -12.15
CA PHE A 87 5.65 10.28 -11.50
C PHE A 87 6.84 9.78 -12.35
N THR A 88 6.74 8.53 -12.84
CA THR A 88 7.80 7.90 -13.64
C THR A 88 8.06 8.65 -14.95
N LYS A 89 7.02 9.14 -15.63
CA LYS A 89 7.19 9.94 -16.85
C LYS A 89 8.02 11.20 -16.62
N GLY A 90 7.89 11.80 -15.44
CA GLY A 90 8.63 12.99 -15.01
C GLY A 90 10.09 12.72 -14.60
N LEU A 91 10.52 11.46 -14.47
CA LEU A 91 11.91 11.13 -14.17
C LEU A 91 12.84 11.41 -15.35
N SER A 92 14.11 11.65 -15.06
CA SER A 92 15.14 11.93 -16.06
C SER A 92 16.50 11.42 -15.58
N GLY A 93 17.48 11.34 -16.48
CA GLY A 93 18.82 10.85 -16.20
C GLY A 93 19.14 9.57 -16.98
N THR A 94 19.92 8.69 -16.36
CA THR A 94 20.24 7.34 -16.84
C THR A 94 19.10 6.38 -16.53
N ALA A 95 19.14 5.18 -17.15
CA ALA A 95 18.20 4.11 -16.84
C ALA A 95 18.19 3.76 -15.34
N ASP A 96 19.37 3.65 -14.73
CA ASP A 96 19.52 3.31 -13.31
C ASP A 96 18.98 4.41 -12.39
N GLU A 97 19.11 5.69 -12.76
CA GLU A 97 18.53 6.81 -12.01
C GLU A 97 17.00 6.82 -12.08
N VAL A 98 16.41 6.48 -13.23
CA VAL A 98 14.96 6.30 -13.37
C VAL A 98 14.46 5.15 -12.51
N LEU A 99 15.13 3.99 -12.55
CA LEU A 99 14.78 2.84 -11.72
C LEU A 99 14.87 3.19 -10.23
N ALA A 100 15.95 3.85 -9.80
CA ALA A 100 16.12 4.30 -8.43
C ALA A 100 15.07 5.32 -8.01
N GLY A 101 14.71 6.26 -8.88
CA GLY A 101 13.65 7.25 -8.64
C GLY A 101 12.30 6.58 -8.40
N TYR A 102 11.95 5.57 -9.18
CA TYR A 102 10.74 4.78 -8.95
C TYR A 102 10.76 4.04 -7.60
N VAL A 103 11.88 3.38 -7.27
CA VAL A 103 12.03 2.67 -5.99
C VAL A 103 11.79 3.62 -4.81
N ALA A 104 12.40 4.81 -4.84
CA ALA A 104 12.25 5.81 -3.78
C ALA A 104 10.78 6.28 -3.62
N GLU A 105 10.05 6.48 -4.72
CA GLU A 105 8.63 6.88 -4.65
C GLU A 105 7.74 5.74 -4.15
N ALA A 106 8.03 4.48 -4.51
CA ALA A 106 7.33 3.31 -3.99
C ALA A 106 7.54 3.14 -2.48
N GLU A 107 8.77 3.33 -1.97
CA GLU A 107 9.06 3.32 -0.53
C GLU A 107 8.38 4.49 0.20
N LYS A 108 8.36 5.67 -0.41
CA LYS A 108 7.65 6.83 0.15
C LYS A 108 6.13 6.61 0.22
N MET A 109 5.55 5.88 -0.74
CA MET A 109 4.14 5.50 -0.70
C MET A 109 3.83 4.63 0.54
N LEU A 110 4.71 3.67 0.88
CA LEU A 110 4.59 2.86 2.10
C LEU A 110 4.56 3.74 3.35
N GLU A 111 5.54 4.63 3.51
CA GLU A 111 5.63 5.52 4.68
C GLU A 111 4.43 6.47 4.78
N SER A 112 3.95 6.96 3.63
CA SER A 112 2.78 7.84 3.57
C SER A 112 1.51 7.11 4.03
N ASP A 113 1.28 5.86 3.60
CA ASP A 113 0.15 5.06 4.08
C ASP A 113 0.21 4.81 5.61
N ILE A 114 1.41 4.60 6.16
CA ILE A 114 1.58 4.46 7.62
C ILE A 114 1.19 5.75 8.35
N ALA A 115 1.64 6.90 7.85
CA ALA A 115 1.33 8.20 8.43
C ALA A 115 -0.17 8.52 8.34
N ASP A 116 -0.77 8.30 7.16
CA ASP A 116 -2.19 8.53 6.91
C ASP A 116 -3.06 7.64 7.79
N ASN A 117 -2.75 6.34 7.92
CA ASN A 117 -3.50 5.43 8.79
C ASN A 117 -3.47 5.86 10.26
N LYS A 118 -2.33 6.35 10.76
CA LYS A 118 -2.23 6.90 12.12
C LYS A 118 -3.07 8.18 12.26
N ALA A 119 -3.03 9.07 11.27
CA ALA A 119 -3.82 10.29 11.27
C ALA A 119 -5.33 9.99 11.22
N ILE A 120 -5.76 9.06 10.37
CA ILE A 120 -7.14 8.56 10.30
C ILE A 120 -7.57 8.02 11.67
N GLY A 121 -6.73 7.21 12.31
CA GLY A 121 -7.02 6.65 13.62
C GLY A 121 -7.25 7.71 14.69
N LYS A 122 -6.33 8.69 14.76
CA LYS A 122 -6.44 9.83 15.68
C LYS A 122 -7.70 10.66 15.42
N HIS A 123 -7.84 11.21 14.21
CA HIS A 123 -8.94 12.11 13.88
C HIS A 123 -10.30 11.42 13.97
N GLY A 124 -10.39 10.17 13.51
CA GLY A 124 -11.62 9.38 13.62
C GLY A 124 -11.97 9.06 15.07
N GLY A 125 -10.99 8.74 15.91
CA GLY A 125 -11.21 8.48 17.34
C GLY A 125 -11.69 9.74 18.08
N GLU A 126 -11.03 10.87 17.86
CA GLU A 126 -11.45 12.18 18.39
C GLU A 126 -12.88 12.54 17.97
N ALA A 127 -13.23 12.31 16.70
CA ALA A 127 -14.57 12.57 16.18
C ALA A 127 -15.65 11.66 16.80
N VAL A 128 -15.32 10.38 17.08
CA VAL A 128 -16.22 9.46 17.79
C VAL A 128 -16.46 9.93 19.21
N LEU A 129 -15.40 10.33 19.93
CA LEU A 129 -15.50 10.79 21.31
C LEU A 129 -16.28 12.10 21.44
N ALA A 130 -16.09 13.03 20.50
CA ALA A 130 -16.85 14.28 20.46
C ALA A 130 -18.37 14.05 20.36
N LYS A 131 -18.80 12.94 19.73
CA LYS A 131 -20.22 12.56 19.61
C LYS A 131 -20.72 11.70 20.77
N ALA A 132 -19.84 11.09 21.55
CA ALA A 132 -20.18 10.20 22.66
C ALA A 132 -20.35 10.96 24.00
N VAL A 133 -21.07 12.07 23.97
CA VAL A 133 -21.23 12.96 25.15
C VAL A 133 -21.79 12.19 26.35
N GLY A 134 -21.13 12.36 27.51
CA GLY A 134 -21.52 11.70 28.76
C GLY A 134 -21.05 10.25 28.89
N LYS A 135 -20.40 9.67 27.88
CA LYS A 135 -19.80 8.32 27.97
C LYS A 135 -18.31 8.39 28.28
N SER A 136 -17.87 7.63 29.27
CA SER A 136 -16.45 7.48 29.59
C SER A 136 -15.71 6.56 28.60
N LYS A 137 -16.44 5.61 28.00
CA LYS A 137 -15.97 4.66 26.99
C LYS A 137 -17.01 4.40 25.90
N VAL A 138 -16.57 3.89 24.76
CA VAL A 138 -17.42 3.56 23.60
C VAL A 138 -17.26 2.10 23.16
N LYS A 139 -18.37 1.51 22.69
CA LYS A 139 -18.38 0.25 21.93
C LYS A 139 -18.43 0.56 20.45
N VAL A 140 -17.61 -0.13 19.66
CA VAL A 140 -17.54 0.07 18.21
C VAL A 140 -17.82 -1.25 17.51
N LEU A 141 -18.78 -1.24 16.59
CA LEU A 141 -19.01 -2.33 15.65
C LEU A 141 -18.17 -2.07 14.40
N THR A 142 -17.46 -3.09 13.93
CA THR A 142 -16.70 -3.05 12.68
C THR A 142 -17.03 -4.27 11.81
N HIS A 143 -16.70 -4.19 10.53
CA HIS A 143 -16.91 -5.26 9.56
C HIS A 143 -15.66 -5.43 8.69
N CYS A 144 -15.39 -6.66 8.25
CA CYS A 144 -14.18 -7.06 7.54
C CYS A 144 -12.89 -6.83 8.36
N ASN A 145 -11.73 -6.83 7.70
CA ASN A 145 -10.45 -6.50 8.29
C ASN A 145 -9.90 -5.22 7.63
N THR A 146 -9.78 -4.17 8.44
CA THR A 146 -9.24 -2.85 8.07
C THR A 146 -8.03 -2.49 8.93
N GLY A 147 -7.39 -3.50 9.51
CA GLY A 147 -6.19 -3.37 10.35
C GLY A 147 -4.89 -3.39 9.57
N SER A 148 -3.80 -3.65 10.29
CA SER A 148 -2.44 -3.75 9.74
C SER A 148 -2.21 -4.89 8.76
N LEU A 149 -3.20 -5.78 8.56
CA LEU A 149 -3.15 -6.81 7.52
C LEU A 149 -3.75 -6.35 6.19
N ALA A 150 -4.47 -5.22 6.20
CA ALA A 150 -5.12 -4.64 5.02
C ALA A 150 -4.45 -3.34 4.55
N THR A 151 -3.46 -2.84 5.30
CA THR A 151 -2.70 -1.61 5.02
C THR A 151 -1.22 -1.82 5.35
N ALA A 152 -0.36 -0.84 5.07
CA ALA A 152 1.06 -0.92 5.44
C ALA A 152 1.25 -1.13 6.94
N ARG A 153 0.50 -0.38 7.75
CA ARG A 153 0.49 -0.47 9.21
C ARG A 153 -0.73 0.24 9.77
N TYR A 154 -1.07 -0.09 11.02
CA TYR A 154 -2.08 0.58 11.84
C TYR A 154 -3.54 0.43 11.36
N GLY A 155 -3.83 0.55 10.07
CA GLY A 155 -5.15 0.37 9.50
C GLY A 155 -6.01 1.62 9.53
N THR A 156 -7.18 1.54 8.90
CA THR A 156 -8.13 2.65 8.75
C THR A 156 -9.20 2.62 9.84
N ALA A 157 -10.33 1.93 9.63
CA ALA A 157 -11.39 1.83 10.64
C ALA A 157 -10.92 1.08 11.89
N LEU A 158 -10.13 0.01 11.75
CA LEU A 158 -9.48 -0.61 12.91
C LEU A 158 -8.39 0.30 13.52
N GLY A 159 -7.80 1.21 12.74
CA GLY A 159 -6.91 2.26 13.25
C GLY A 159 -7.63 3.22 14.20
N VAL A 160 -8.88 3.59 13.90
CA VAL A 160 -9.73 4.37 14.81
C VAL A 160 -9.98 3.61 16.12
N ILE A 161 -10.30 2.31 16.02
CA ILE A 161 -10.50 1.46 17.19
C ILE A 161 -9.21 1.33 18.02
N ARG A 162 -8.04 1.19 17.35
CA ARG A 162 -6.72 1.19 18.01
C ARG A 162 -6.47 2.47 18.77
N HIS A 163 -6.74 3.64 18.18
CA HIS A 163 -6.60 4.93 18.87
C HIS A 163 -7.53 5.05 20.09
N LEU A 164 -8.79 4.60 19.97
CA LEU A 164 -9.73 4.58 21.10
C LEU A 164 -9.25 3.66 22.23
N HIS A 165 -8.65 2.52 21.88
CA HIS A 165 -8.05 1.61 22.86
C HIS A 165 -6.82 2.22 23.54
N GLU A 166 -5.89 2.78 22.76
CA GLU A 166 -4.68 3.44 23.24
C GLU A 166 -4.98 4.63 24.17
N SER A 167 -6.10 5.32 23.95
CA SER A 167 -6.59 6.42 24.81
C SER A 167 -7.43 5.96 26.01
N GLY A 168 -7.61 4.64 26.20
CA GLY A 168 -8.41 4.07 27.30
C GLY A 168 -9.90 4.33 27.17
N LYS A 169 -10.38 4.72 25.98
CA LYS A 169 -11.77 5.08 25.68
C LYS A 169 -12.57 3.98 25.00
N LEU A 170 -11.95 2.85 24.68
CA LEU A 170 -12.66 1.65 24.20
C LEU A 170 -13.16 0.82 25.39
N GLU A 171 -14.39 0.32 25.29
CA GLU A 171 -14.97 -0.69 26.22
C GLU A 171 -14.64 -2.11 25.79
#